data_AF-A0A6M0LJ27-F1
#
_entry.id   AF-A0A6M0LJ27-F1
#
_cell.length_a   1.000
_cell.length_b   1.000
_cell.length_c   1.000
_cell.angle_alpha   90.00
_cell.angle_beta   90.00
_cell.angle_gamma   90.00
#
_symmetry.space_group_name_H-M   'P 1'
#
loop_
_entity.id
_entity.type
_entity.pdbx_description
1 polymer ?
#
loop_
_entity_poly.entity_id
_entity_poly.type
_entity_poly.pdbx_seq_one_letter_code
_entity_poly.pdbx_strand_id
1 'polypeptide(L)'
;MYGDVLLIGVDYDKNTSLNLADVRADYPSKHNCVEHSAIMENGKRVWKAYETLFVDGEDFVDIGAAFEKEHPVKKATLGNATLRFMKQRELVDYAVKWIEANRK
;
A
#
# COMPACT_ATOMS: atom_id res chain seq x y z
N MET A 1 11.31 1.21 14.63
CA MET A 1 9.97 1.21 15.26
C MET A 1 9.15 0.08 14.63
N TYR A 2 8.40 -0.69 15.42
CA TYR A 2 7.51 -1.75 14.91
C TYR A 2 6.08 -1.21 14.89
N GLY A 3 5.51 -1.05 13.69
CA GLY A 3 4.15 -0.53 13.50
C GLY A 3 3.12 -1.64 13.28
N ASP A 4 1.87 -1.34 13.60
CA ASP A 4 0.70 -2.17 13.34
C ASP A 4 -0.27 -1.45 12.39
N VAL A 5 -1.04 -2.21 11.61
CA VAL A 5 -2.11 -1.71 10.76
C VAL A 5 -3.45 -2.23 11.27
N LEU A 6 -4.43 -1.33 11.38
CA LEU A 6 -5.82 -1.65 11.68
C LEU A 6 -6.72 -1.14 10.55
N LEU A 7 -7.38 -2.06 9.85
CA LEU A 7 -8.42 -1.74 8.88
C LEU A 7 -9.78 -1.84 9.57
N ILE A 8 -10.61 -0.80 9.43
CA ILE A 8 -11.92 -0.69 10.09
C ILE A 8 -13.00 -0.62 9.01
N GLY A 9 -13.68 -1.74 8.76
CA GLY A 9 -14.77 -1.78 7.78
C GLY A 9 -14.34 -1.59 6.32
N VAL A 10 -13.03 -1.66 6.04
CA VAL A 10 -12.45 -1.57 4.70
C VAL A 10 -11.58 -2.79 4.43
N ASP A 11 -11.26 -3.00 3.15
CA ASP A 11 -10.36 -4.06 2.71
C ASP A 11 -8.94 -3.52 2.44
N TYR A 12 -8.08 -4.39 1.90
CA TYR A 12 -6.67 -4.08 1.65
C TYR A 12 -6.43 -3.02 0.58
N ASP A 13 -7.42 -2.71 -0.27
CA ASP A 13 -7.38 -1.59 -1.21
C ASP A 13 -7.22 -0.22 -0.52
N LYS A 14 -7.57 -0.13 0.77
CA LYS A 14 -7.38 1.07 1.61
C LYS A 14 -6.13 1.00 2.49
N ASN A 15 -5.31 -0.03 2.37
CA ASN A 15 -4.09 -0.18 3.14
C ASN A 15 -2.90 0.49 2.45
N THR A 16 -2.68 1.77 2.76
CA THR A 16 -1.59 2.57 2.16
C THR A 16 -0.18 2.05 2.44
N SER A 17 -0.01 1.11 3.38
CA SER A 17 1.29 0.45 3.58
C SER A 17 1.68 -0.43 2.39
N LEU A 18 0.72 -0.88 1.58
CA LEU A 18 1.01 -1.66 0.37
C LEU A 18 1.66 -0.81 -0.73
N ASN A 19 1.42 0.51 -0.75
CA ASN A 19 2.18 1.42 -1.64
C ASN A 19 3.69 1.39 -1.31
N LEU A 20 4.06 1.21 -0.04
CA LEU A 20 5.46 1.07 0.35
C LEU A 20 6.06 -0.24 -0.16
N ALA A 21 5.26 -1.31 -0.21
CA ALA A 21 5.70 -2.58 -0.80
C ALA A 21 5.94 -2.42 -2.30
N ASP A 22 5.03 -1.75 -3.01
CA ASP A 22 5.16 -1.46 -4.45
C ASP A 22 6.44 -0.64 -4.75
N VAL A 23 6.68 0.40 -3.95
CA VAL A 23 7.91 1.21 -4.03
C VAL A 23 9.17 0.37 -3.81
N ARG A 24 9.12 -0.69 -3.02
CA ARG A 24 10.29 -1.54 -2.70
C ARG A 24 10.48 -2.71 -3.65
N ALA A 25 9.41 -3.26 -4.22
CA ALA A 25 9.46 -4.41 -5.11
C ALA A 25 10.17 -4.11 -6.42
N ASP A 26 10.86 -5.10 -6.98
CA ASP A 26 11.48 -5.01 -8.31
C ASP A 26 10.71 -5.86 -9.33
N TYR A 27 10.04 -5.22 -10.29
CA TYR A 27 9.23 -5.89 -11.30
C TYR A 27 9.31 -5.14 -12.65
N PRO A 28 9.19 -5.82 -13.81
CA PRO A 28 9.62 -5.23 -15.09
C PRO A 28 8.78 -4.06 -15.60
N SER A 29 7.48 -3.98 -15.27
CA SER A 29 6.63 -2.84 -15.63
C SER A 29 6.76 -1.62 -14.70
N LYS A 30 7.64 -1.67 -13.69
CA LYS A 30 7.84 -0.56 -12.75
C LYS A 30 8.42 0.66 -13.46
N HIS A 31 7.73 1.78 -13.38
CA HIS A 31 8.15 3.04 -14.01
C HIS A 31 7.66 4.25 -13.22
N ASN A 32 8.30 5.40 -13.47
CA ASN A 32 7.87 6.67 -12.91
C ASN A 32 6.91 7.40 -13.86
N CYS A 33 6.07 8.26 -13.29
CA CYS A 33 5.27 9.25 -14.01
C CYS A 33 5.63 10.67 -13.55
N VAL A 34 5.28 11.67 -14.38
CA VAL A 34 5.40 13.09 -14.03
C VAL A 34 4.04 13.60 -13.57
N GLU A 35 3.95 13.93 -12.29
CA GLU A 35 2.77 14.52 -11.69
C GLU A 35 2.92 16.04 -11.56
N HIS A 36 1.78 16.73 -11.49
CA HIS A 36 1.74 18.17 -11.34
C HIS A 36 0.86 18.55 -10.15
N SER A 37 1.35 19.44 -9.28
CA SER A 37 0.56 19.91 -8.15
C SER A 37 0.84 21.37 -7.81
N ALA A 38 -0.16 22.03 -7.23
CA ALA A 38 0.02 23.34 -6.63
C ALA A 38 0.64 23.17 -5.25
N ILE A 39 1.83 23.70 -5.06
CA ILE A 39 2.51 23.73 -3.76
C ILE A 39 2.72 25.17 -3.30
N MET A 40 2.94 25.35 -2.00
CA MET A 40 3.37 26.63 -1.44
C MET A 40 4.89 26.68 -1.41
N GLU A 41 5.48 27.68 -2.06
CA GLU A 41 6.92 27.93 -2.05
C GLU A 41 7.13 29.41 -1.68
N ASN A 42 7.86 29.66 -0.58
CA ASN A 42 8.12 31.02 -0.06
C ASN A 42 6.85 31.89 0.08
N GLY A 43 5.75 31.32 0.56
CA GLY A 43 4.48 32.02 0.76
C GLY A 43 3.66 32.28 -0.51
N LYS A 44 4.08 31.77 -1.67
CA LYS A 44 3.32 31.87 -2.93
C LYS A 44 2.91 30.50 -3.44
N ARG A 45 1.72 30.39 -4.04
CA ARG A 45 1.22 29.18 -4.69
C ARG A 45 1.89 29.05 -6.06
N VAL A 46 2.58 27.94 -6.30
CA VAL A 46 3.31 27.66 -7.55
C VAL A 46 2.87 26.29 -8.08
N TRP A 47 2.70 26.18 -9.40
CA TRP A 47 2.45 24.91 -10.07
C TRP A 47 3.79 24.22 -10.33
N LYS A 48 4.00 23.01 -9.80
CA LYS A 48 5.28 22.30 -9.90
C LYS A 48 5.08 20.91 -10.47
N ALA A 49 5.93 20.54 -11.42
CA ALA A 49 6.06 19.17 -11.92
C ALA A 49 7.07 18.41 -11.05
N TYR A 50 6.79 17.15 -10.76
CA TYR A 50 7.71 16.26 -10.06
C TYR A 50 7.54 14.82 -10.56
N GLU A 51 8.65 14.09 -10.57
CA GLU A 51 8.68 12.68 -10.92
C GLU A 51 8.35 11.84 -9.68
N THR A 52 7.45 10.87 -9.83
CA THR A 52 7.06 9.93 -8.78
C THR A 52 6.86 8.55 -9.35
N LEU A 53 6.92 7.52 -8.50
CA LEU A 53 6.60 6.17 -8.93
C LEU A 53 5.12 6.08 -9.35
N PHE A 54 4.85 5.42 -10.47
CA PHE A 54 3.51 5.00 -10.83
C PHE A 54 3.13 3.81 -9.95
N VAL A 55 2.21 4.03 -9.01
CA VAL A 55 1.75 3.02 -8.05
C VAL A 55 0.40 2.48 -8.51
N ASP A 56 0.31 1.16 -8.66
CA ASP A 56 -0.91 0.45 -9.03
C ASP A 56 -1.42 -0.34 -7.82
N GLY A 57 -2.69 -0.18 -7.49
CA GLY A 57 -3.33 -0.79 -6.32
C GLY A 57 -4.40 -1.82 -6.67
N GLU A 58 -4.57 -2.18 -7.94
CA GLU A 58 -5.65 -3.08 -8.39
C GLU A 58 -5.59 -4.47 -7.71
N ASP A 59 -4.40 -4.97 -7.41
CA ASP A 59 -4.16 -6.29 -6.80
C ASP A 59 -4.00 -6.28 -5.26
N PHE A 60 -4.19 -5.14 -4.60
CA PHE A 60 -3.97 -5.03 -3.15
C PHE A 60 -4.91 -5.92 -2.34
N VAL A 61 -6.14 -6.12 -2.81
CA VAL A 61 -7.10 -7.05 -2.20
C VAL A 61 -6.60 -8.49 -2.30
N ASP A 62 -6.04 -8.88 -3.45
CA ASP A 62 -5.51 -10.22 -3.68
C ASP A 62 -4.25 -10.48 -2.84
N ILE A 63 -3.36 -9.50 -2.74
CA ILE A 63 -2.18 -9.54 -1.85
C ILE A 63 -2.62 -9.77 -0.41
N GLY A 64 -3.61 -9.00 0.06
CA GLY A 64 -4.11 -9.13 1.42
C GLY A 64 -4.81 -10.46 1.70
N ALA A 65 -5.58 -10.97 0.75
CA ALA A 65 -6.21 -12.29 0.84
C ALA A 65 -5.18 -13.43 0.83
N ALA A 66 -4.08 -13.28 0.09
CA ALA A 66 -2.97 -14.22 0.09
C ALA A 66 -2.19 -14.16 1.43
N PHE A 67 -1.92 -12.95 1.93
CA PHE A 67 -1.28 -12.72 3.22
C PHE A 67 -2.04 -13.38 4.37
N GLU A 68 -3.38 -13.26 4.40
CA GLU A 68 -4.21 -13.86 5.45
C GLU A 68 -4.17 -15.40 5.49
N LYS A 69 -3.75 -16.07 4.40
CA LYS A 69 -3.60 -17.54 4.36
C LYS A 69 -2.29 -17.99 5.01
N GLU A 70 -1.27 -17.14 5.02
CA GLU A 70 0.09 -17.48 5.43
C GLU A 70 0.49 -16.81 6.77
N HIS A 71 -0.13 -15.69 7.11
CA HIS A 71 0.20 -14.87 8.27
C HIS A 71 -0.99 -14.63 9.21
N PRO A 72 -0.74 -14.49 10.52
CA PRO A 72 -1.80 -14.25 11.50
C PRO A 72 -2.38 -12.84 11.36
N VAL A 73 -3.65 -12.74 10.94
CA VAL A 73 -4.44 -11.50 10.98
C VAL A 73 -5.54 -11.63 12.02
N LYS A 74 -5.53 -10.75 13.02
CA LYS A 74 -6.59 -10.71 14.02
C LYS A 74 -7.82 -10.04 13.43
N LYS A 75 -8.95 -10.76 13.43
CA LYS A 75 -10.23 -10.23 12.98
C LYS A 75 -11.18 -10.07 14.15
N ALA A 76 -11.94 -8.99 14.14
CA ALA A 76 -12.99 -8.70 15.12
C ALA A 76 -14.13 -7.93 14.44
N THR A 77 -15.26 -7.78 15.11
CA THR A 77 -16.37 -6.95 14.63
C THR A 77 -16.55 -5.72 15.52
N LEU A 78 -16.85 -4.58 14.91
CA LEU A 78 -17.24 -3.34 15.60
C LEU A 78 -18.55 -2.86 14.97
N GLY A 79 -19.67 -3.15 15.62
CA GLY A 79 -20.99 -3.04 14.99
C GLY A 79 -21.06 -3.94 13.75
N ASN A 80 -21.37 -3.35 12.59
CA ASN A 80 -21.43 -4.04 11.30
C ASN A 80 -20.08 -4.05 10.55
N ALA A 81 -19.02 -3.44 11.12
CA ALA A 81 -17.71 -3.37 10.48
C ALA A 81 -16.84 -4.56 10.86
N THR A 82 -16.17 -5.16 9.87
CA THR A 82 -15.09 -6.13 10.10
C THR A 82 -13.79 -5.37 10.32
N LEU A 83 -13.10 -5.70 11.41
CA LEU A 83 -11.77 -5.20 11.73
C LEU A 83 -10.72 -6.22 11.28
N ARG A 84 -9.59 -5.75 10.75
CA ARG A 84 -8.40 -6.55 10.47
C ARG A 84 -7.18 -5.89 11.10
N PHE A 85 -6.46 -6.61 11.95
CA PHE A 85 -5.28 -6.10 12.66
C PHE A 85 -4.06 -6.99 12.40
N MET A 86 -2.95 -6.37 12.01
CA MET A 86 -1.76 -7.07 11.54
C MET A 86 -0.48 -6.26 11.73
N LYS A 87 0.67 -6.94 11.71
CA LYS A 87 1.99 -6.32 11.79
C LYS A 87 2.34 -5.69 10.43
N GLN A 88 2.62 -4.39 10.42
CA GLN A 88 2.90 -3.66 9.17
C GLN A 88 4.11 -4.24 8.45
N ARG A 89 5.20 -4.55 9.19
CA ARG A 89 6.44 -5.04 8.60
C ARG A 89 6.23 -6.38 7.89
N GLU A 90 5.52 -7.31 8.53
CA GLU A 90 5.23 -8.62 7.93
C GLU A 90 4.38 -8.49 6.67
N LEU A 91 3.37 -7.61 6.70
CA LEU A 91 2.53 -7.34 5.53
C LEU A 91 3.35 -6.77 4.37
N VAL A 92 4.20 -5.77 4.63
CA VAL A 92 5.02 -5.13 3.59
C VAL A 92 6.05 -6.12 3.03
N ASP A 93 6.74 -6.87 3.89
CA ASP A 93 7.76 -7.83 3.47
C ASP A 93 7.15 -8.99 2.65
N TYR A 94 5.93 -9.41 2.98
CA TYR A 94 5.16 -10.36 2.19
C TYR A 94 4.74 -9.78 0.84
N ALA A 95 4.14 -8.58 0.86
CA ALA A 95 3.61 -7.93 -0.34
C ALA A 95 4.71 -7.66 -1.37
N VAL A 96 5.93 -7.30 -0.96
CA VAL A 96 7.08 -7.14 -1.86
C VAL A 96 7.30 -8.43 -2.66
N LYS A 97 7.44 -9.57 -1.98
CA LYS A 97 7.67 -10.85 -2.65
C LYS A 97 6.52 -11.27 -3.55
N TRP A 98 5.30 -10.99 -3.11
CA TRP A 98 4.11 -11.27 -3.91
C TRP A 98 4.11 -10.45 -5.20
N ILE A 99 4.40 -9.15 -5.11
CA ILE A 99 4.45 -8.25 -6.26
C ILE A 99 5.54 -8.71 -7.25
N GLU A 100 6.75 -8.99 -6.77
CA GLU A 100 7.87 -9.46 -7.61
C GLU A 100 7.57 -10.79 -8.32
N ALA A 101 6.73 -11.64 -7.73
CA ALA A 101 6.37 -12.93 -8.32
C ALA A 101 5.18 -12.86 -9.31
N ASN A 102 4.30 -11.86 -9.18
CA ASN A 102 3.03 -11.82 -9.92
C ASN A 102 2.96 -10.68 -10.94
N ARG A 103 3.59 -9.53 -10.67
CA ARG A 103 3.64 -8.41 -11.62
C ARG A 103 4.76 -8.66 -12.64
N LYS A 104 4.44 -8.43 -13.91
CA LYS A 104 5.36 -8.55 -15.04
C LYS A 104 5.70 -7.20 -15.60
#